data_AF-A0A7S0Z8M7-F1
#
_entry.id   AF-A0A7S0Z8M7-F1
#
_cell.length_a   1.000
_cell.length_b   1.000
_cell.length_c   1.000
_cell.angle_alpha   90.00
_cell.angle_beta   90.00
_cell.angle_gamma   90.00
#
_symmetry.space_group_name_H-M   'P 1'
#
loop_
_entity.id
_entity.type
_entity.pdbx_description
1 polymer ?
#
loop_
_entity_poly.entity_id
_entity_poly.type
_entity_poly.pdbx_seq_one_letter_code
_entity_poly.pdbx_strand_id
1 'polypeptide(L)'
;RAMPHERRRRGCTTSATTVAVVAAAVAHTAHAHASSASRAVRPGATHTPEFQRYIARFGKRYCDGGDAAHACANSLDREKIYVANMAENARHNANRSRTYSLGETRWSDLTREDFMRTRLTYSPRGRRVDEAMLGGISRDVPALVSSKASVSDEAALAAAQSSYASIENFSWRQPPEGYGNVVGQVHDQENMCASCWAFVTADSIASRVAVITKKDAPELSVKQLMACDTVDHACSTGNMYTAYEWLGENGGISTRADYDKVVPGEREDDPEATCAAHVTKKYTTPAMCDLKQTAGEPALMAALYNRGPVAVGINANLLMQYSNGIIMADDCPPLGEGIYSINHAALVVGWGVDATTGIKYWELKNSYGEDWGDDGFFRLQRGKVNDRLFGTCGLLFESVFPIVVEPGSAPTADTSCTPGSVKKTSYYREEADNPGVGSDRTDTKTKKLGEKDKLRNSANGAADFRLSQLGATSQSGSTTYAASIVGAFAMFVFVASVAVGAVRYNTIGAHAGERDGLLAAGV
;
A
#
# COMPACT_ATOMS: atom_id res chain seq x y z
N ARG A 1 4.65 23.43 -67.78
CA ARG A 1 5.83 24.26 -68.14
C ARG A 1 7.06 23.60 -67.54
N ALA A 2 7.97 23.12 -68.38
CA ALA A 2 9.27 22.62 -67.94
C ALA A 2 10.35 23.68 -68.18
N MET A 3 11.34 23.77 -67.29
CA MET A 3 12.80 23.68 -67.62
C MET A 3 13.66 24.17 -66.43
N PRO A 4 14.90 23.65 -66.24
CA PRO A 4 15.77 23.98 -65.11
C PRO A 4 17.14 24.55 -65.56
N HIS A 5 18.15 24.43 -64.68
CA HIS A 5 19.61 24.65 -64.86
C HIS A 5 20.16 26.09 -64.73
N GLU A 6 21.17 26.25 -63.85
CA GLU A 6 22.56 26.16 -64.31
C GLU A 6 23.53 25.67 -63.20
N ARG A 7 24.62 25.00 -63.60
CA ARG A 7 25.78 24.66 -62.75
C ARG A 7 26.95 25.54 -63.17
N ARG A 8 27.83 25.95 -62.24
CA ARG A 8 29.23 26.22 -62.57
C ARG A 8 30.21 25.54 -61.61
N ARG A 9 31.15 24.79 -62.19
CA ARG A 9 32.37 24.27 -61.57
C ARG A 9 33.57 25.10 -62.06
N ARG A 10 34.49 25.45 -61.15
CA ARG A 10 35.97 25.57 -61.31
C ARG A 10 36.56 25.46 -59.88
N GLY A 11 37.71 24.87 -59.59
CA GLY A 11 38.71 24.13 -60.38
C GLY A 11 39.88 23.70 -59.45
N CYS A 12 40.70 22.74 -59.89
CA CYS A 12 41.86 22.09 -59.21
C CYS A 12 42.89 23.05 -58.54
N THR A 13 43.84 22.63 -57.68
CA THR A 13 44.83 21.52 -57.81
C THR A 13 45.51 21.07 -56.49
N THR A 14 45.89 19.78 -56.42
CA THR A 14 47.09 19.11 -55.79
C THR A 14 47.94 19.89 -54.74
N SER A 15 48.51 19.32 -53.67
CA SER A 15 48.94 17.92 -53.35
C SER A 15 49.25 17.82 -51.81
N ALA A 16 49.81 16.77 -51.16
CA ALA A 16 50.41 15.48 -51.53
C ALA A 16 50.28 14.42 -50.38
N THR A 17 50.98 13.29 -50.57
CA THR A 17 51.19 12.07 -49.75
C THR A 17 51.81 12.24 -48.34
N THR A 18 51.42 11.38 -47.37
CA THR A 18 52.25 10.26 -46.82
C THR A 18 51.41 9.39 -45.86
N VAL A 19 51.67 8.08 -45.83
CA VAL A 19 50.96 7.05 -45.05
C VAL A 19 51.62 6.80 -43.69
N ALA A 20 50.82 6.60 -42.64
CA ALA A 20 51.26 5.89 -41.43
C ALA A 20 50.09 5.08 -40.83
N VAL A 21 50.37 3.82 -40.49
CA VAL A 21 49.43 2.86 -39.89
C VAL A 21 49.48 2.96 -38.36
N VAL A 22 48.33 2.99 -37.69
CA VAL A 22 48.21 2.65 -36.26
C VAL A 22 47.01 1.73 -36.06
N ALA A 23 47.22 0.64 -35.33
CA ALA A 23 46.24 -0.42 -35.12
C ALA A 23 45.14 -0.03 -34.11
N ALA A 24 43.98 -0.67 -34.23
CA ALA A 24 42.92 -0.58 -33.25
C ALA A 24 43.33 -1.27 -31.94
N ALA A 25 43.31 -0.53 -30.83
CA ALA A 25 43.43 -1.08 -29.48
C ALA A 25 42.06 -1.04 -28.80
N VAL A 26 41.53 -2.21 -28.44
CA VAL A 26 40.31 -2.33 -27.63
C VAL A 26 40.64 -1.93 -26.19
N ALA A 27 40.16 -0.76 -25.75
CA ALA A 27 40.20 -0.38 -24.35
C ALA A 27 38.92 -0.83 -23.65
N HIS A 28 39.04 -1.69 -22.64
CA HIS A 28 37.93 -2.05 -21.76
C HIS A 28 37.42 -0.82 -21.01
N THR A 29 36.11 -0.57 -21.07
CA THR A 29 35.44 0.40 -20.20
C THR A 29 35.37 -0.14 -18.78
N ALA A 30 36.42 0.11 -17.99
CA ALA A 30 36.37 -0.08 -16.55
C ALA A 30 35.23 0.78 -15.99
N HIS A 31 34.33 0.17 -15.20
CA HIS A 31 33.37 0.92 -14.40
C HIS A 31 34.14 1.75 -13.37
N ALA A 32 34.23 3.05 -13.61
CA ALA A 32 34.63 3.99 -12.59
C ALA A 32 33.53 4.03 -11.53
N HIS A 33 33.78 3.38 -10.37
CA HIS A 33 33.00 3.65 -9.17
C HIS A 33 33.08 5.15 -8.88
N ALA A 34 31.96 5.84 -9.04
CA ALA A 34 31.82 7.23 -8.61
C ALA A 34 31.90 7.27 -7.08
N SER A 35 33.11 7.48 -6.56
CA SER A 35 33.34 7.84 -5.17
C SER A 35 32.47 9.04 -4.80
N SER A 36 31.81 9.00 -3.65
CA SER A 36 30.99 10.07 -3.12
C SER A 36 31.87 11.24 -2.67
N ALA A 37 32.36 12.02 -3.64
CA ALA A 37 32.94 13.32 -3.36
C ALA A 37 31.88 14.18 -2.65
N SER A 38 32.11 14.48 -1.37
CA SER A 38 31.22 15.35 -0.60
C SER A 38 31.11 16.69 -1.34
N ARG A 39 29.92 17.01 -1.85
CA ARG A 39 29.68 18.25 -2.58
C ARG A 39 29.89 19.42 -1.62
N ALA A 40 31.08 20.01 -1.64
CA ALA A 40 31.48 21.04 -0.69
C ALA A 40 30.49 22.21 -0.73
N VAL A 41 29.75 22.38 0.36
CA VAL A 41 28.87 23.53 0.54
C VAL A 41 29.73 24.78 0.71
N ARG A 42 29.34 25.88 0.08
CA ARG A 42 30.06 27.15 0.27
C ARG A 42 29.93 27.58 1.73
N PRO A 43 31.04 27.93 2.42
CA PRO A 43 30.96 28.49 3.77
C PRO A 43 30.01 29.69 3.81
N GLY A 44 29.08 29.72 4.75
CA GLY A 44 28.06 30.77 4.87
C GLY A 44 26.88 30.68 3.89
N ALA A 45 26.68 29.55 3.20
CA ALA A 45 25.45 29.33 2.43
C ALA A 45 24.21 29.28 3.34
N THR A 46 23.16 30.00 2.95
CA THR A 46 21.87 30.08 3.63
C THR A 46 20.75 29.65 2.69
N HIS A 47 19.66 29.14 3.29
CA HIS A 47 18.43 28.80 2.58
C HIS A 47 17.61 30.03 2.18
N THR A 48 16.71 29.85 1.21
CA THR A 48 15.66 30.81 0.88
C THR A 48 14.74 31.07 2.09
N PRO A 49 14.20 32.29 2.26
CA PRO A 49 13.27 32.58 3.35
C PRO A 49 12.05 31.66 3.37
N GLU A 50 11.60 31.20 2.20
CA GLU A 50 10.50 30.25 2.02
C GLU A 50 10.85 28.90 2.63
N PHE A 51 12.00 28.33 2.26
CA PHE A 51 12.44 27.04 2.79
C PHE A 51 12.82 27.12 4.28
N GLN A 52 13.31 28.25 4.78
CA GLN A 52 13.50 28.47 6.23
C GLN A 52 12.17 28.44 7.00
N ARG A 53 11.12 29.08 6.47
CA ARG A 53 9.76 29.00 7.06
C ARG A 53 9.22 27.58 7.01
N TYR A 54 9.40 26.87 5.90
CA TYR A 54 9.05 25.46 5.75
C TYR A 54 9.73 24.57 6.81
N ILE A 55 11.05 24.73 6.98
CA ILE A 55 11.83 24.00 8.00
C ILE A 55 11.27 24.23 9.39
N ALA A 56 11.06 25.49 9.76
CA ALA A 56 10.54 25.87 11.07
C ALA A 56 9.11 25.33 11.30
N ARG A 57 8.23 25.47 10.31
CA ARG A 57 6.82 25.04 10.36
C ARG A 57 6.66 23.54 10.63
N PHE A 58 7.45 22.71 9.94
CA PHE A 58 7.34 21.24 10.03
C PHE A 58 8.45 20.59 10.86
N GLY A 59 9.19 21.37 11.67
CA GLY A 59 10.23 20.88 12.58
C GLY A 59 11.38 20.13 11.89
N LYS A 60 11.67 20.44 10.62
CA LYS A 60 12.61 19.66 9.79
C LYS A 60 14.04 19.75 10.32
N ARG A 61 14.78 18.64 10.20
CA ARG A 61 16.21 18.55 10.53
C ARG A 61 16.93 17.79 9.42
N TYR A 62 17.99 18.39 8.88
CA TYR A 62 18.73 17.86 7.73
C TYR A 62 20.23 17.74 7.96
N CYS A 63 20.75 18.44 8.98
CA CYS A 63 22.16 18.66 9.24
C CYS A 63 22.46 18.35 10.70
N ASP A 64 23.56 17.65 10.99
CA ASP A 64 23.95 17.32 12.35
C ASP A 64 24.36 18.59 13.12
N GLY A 65 23.72 18.86 14.25
CA GLY A 65 24.04 19.99 15.13
C GLY A 65 23.78 21.40 14.57
N GLY A 66 23.18 21.53 13.37
CA GLY A 66 22.90 22.81 12.73
C GLY A 66 21.56 23.42 13.14
N ASP A 67 21.48 24.75 13.13
CA ASP A 67 20.21 25.48 13.17
C ASP A 67 19.53 25.49 11.78
N ALA A 68 18.29 26.00 11.71
CA ALA A 68 17.49 26.06 10.49
C ALA A 68 18.01 27.03 9.41
N ALA A 69 18.98 27.90 9.73
CA ALA A 69 19.51 28.90 8.80
C ALA A 69 20.74 28.39 8.04
N HIS A 70 21.55 27.50 8.64
CA HIS A 70 22.77 26.96 8.06
C HIS A 70 22.52 25.83 7.07
N ALA A 71 22.98 26.00 5.83
CA ALA A 71 22.83 24.98 4.80
C ALA A 71 23.93 23.90 4.86
N CYS A 72 23.52 22.63 4.76
CA CYS A 72 24.39 21.49 4.47
C CYS A 72 24.00 20.82 3.14
N ALA A 73 24.77 19.83 2.67
CA ALA A 73 24.55 19.25 1.34
C ALA A 73 23.15 18.63 1.20
N ASN A 74 22.71 17.88 2.21
CA ASN A 74 21.36 17.29 2.29
C ASN A 74 20.26 18.36 2.25
N SER A 75 20.37 19.41 3.05
CA SER A 75 19.35 20.47 3.09
C SER A 75 19.25 21.25 1.78
N LEU A 76 20.36 21.44 1.05
CA LEU A 76 20.35 22.08 -0.28
C LEU A 76 19.76 21.19 -1.38
N ASP A 77 19.82 19.86 -1.24
CA ASP A 77 19.14 18.95 -2.16
C ASP A 77 17.64 18.86 -1.83
N ARG A 78 17.27 18.87 -0.54
CA ARG A 78 15.88 19.00 -0.08
C ARG A 78 15.23 20.33 -0.51
N GLU A 79 15.97 21.44 -0.46
CA GLU A 79 15.49 22.74 -0.93
C GLU A 79 15.17 22.76 -2.43
N LYS A 80 15.99 22.09 -3.27
CA LYS A 80 15.71 21.99 -4.71
C LYS A 80 14.42 21.24 -5.00
N ILE A 81 14.18 20.15 -4.25
CA ILE A 81 12.94 19.36 -4.34
C ILE A 81 11.75 20.22 -3.90
N TYR A 82 11.88 20.91 -2.76
CA TYR A 82 10.87 21.86 -2.27
C TYR A 82 10.51 22.94 -3.30
N VAL A 83 11.50 23.62 -3.88
CA VAL A 83 11.27 24.67 -4.88
C VAL A 83 10.59 24.10 -6.14
N ALA A 84 10.97 22.90 -6.59
CA ALA A 84 10.33 22.23 -7.72
C ALA A 84 8.85 21.87 -7.42
N ASN A 85 8.59 21.28 -6.26
CA ASN A 85 7.26 20.90 -5.79
C ASN A 85 6.34 22.11 -5.56
N MET A 86 6.86 23.24 -5.06
CA MET A 86 6.10 24.50 -4.96
C MET A 86 5.81 25.12 -6.32
N ALA A 87 6.73 25.00 -7.29
CA ALA A 87 6.47 25.42 -8.66
C ALA A 87 5.43 24.53 -9.37
N GLU A 88 5.37 23.23 -9.06
CA GLU A 88 4.31 22.33 -9.54
C GLU A 88 2.95 22.72 -8.94
N ASN A 89 2.87 22.94 -7.63
CA ASN A 89 1.66 23.45 -6.96
C ASN A 89 1.14 24.73 -7.61
N ALA A 90 2.02 25.71 -7.84
CA ALA A 90 1.65 26.98 -8.47
C ALA A 90 1.11 26.79 -9.90
N ARG A 91 1.70 25.87 -10.69
CA ARG A 91 1.22 25.55 -12.05
C ARG A 91 -0.14 24.84 -12.04
N HIS A 92 -0.33 23.89 -11.13
CA HIS A 92 -1.60 23.18 -10.96
C HIS A 92 -2.71 24.15 -10.54
N ASN A 93 -2.47 24.95 -9.50
CA ASN A 93 -3.45 25.91 -8.97
C ASN A 93 -3.76 27.07 -9.94
N ALA A 94 -2.85 27.39 -10.87
CA ALA A 94 -3.11 28.37 -11.92
C ALA A 94 -4.08 27.84 -13.02
N ASN A 95 -4.25 26.52 -13.15
CA ASN A 95 -5.16 25.95 -14.12
C ASN A 95 -6.61 25.92 -13.59
N ARG A 96 -7.44 26.84 -14.12
CA ARG A 96 -8.87 26.96 -13.79
C ARG A 96 -9.73 25.75 -14.15
N SER A 97 -9.21 24.76 -14.88
CA SER A 97 -9.92 23.48 -15.11
C SER A 97 -9.74 22.48 -13.96
N ARG A 98 -8.91 22.79 -12.95
CA ARG A 98 -8.72 21.95 -11.77
C ARG A 98 -9.82 22.20 -10.73
N THR A 99 -10.33 21.12 -10.17
CA THR A 99 -11.38 21.06 -9.14
C THR A 99 -10.81 20.89 -7.74
N TYR A 100 -9.49 20.74 -7.62
CA TYR A 100 -8.74 20.63 -6.37
C TYR A 100 -7.44 21.42 -6.45
N SER A 101 -6.95 21.89 -5.30
CA SER A 101 -5.70 22.61 -5.14
C SER A 101 -4.62 21.74 -4.51
N LEU A 102 -3.37 22.06 -4.82
CA LEU A 102 -2.19 21.52 -4.14
C LEU A 102 -1.57 22.59 -3.22
N GLY A 103 -1.00 22.17 -2.10
CA GLY A 103 -0.45 23.04 -1.06
C GLY A 103 0.90 22.60 -0.52
N GLU A 104 1.49 23.44 0.33
CA GLU A 104 2.70 23.11 1.08
C GLU A 104 2.34 22.15 2.22
N THR A 105 2.73 20.88 2.07
CA THR A 105 2.62 19.82 3.09
C THR A 105 3.99 19.49 3.68
N ARG A 106 4.02 18.76 4.79
CA ARG A 106 5.26 18.27 5.42
C ARG A 106 6.11 17.32 4.56
N TRP A 107 5.66 16.94 3.36
CA TRP A 107 6.43 16.15 2.38
C TRP A 107 6.84 16.94 1.13
N SER A 108 6.67 18.26 1.15
CA SER A 108 7.09 19.14 0.04
C SER A 108 8.58 19.04 -0.30
N ASP A 109 9.45 18.56 0.60
CA ASP A 109 10.88 18.29 0.39
C ASP A 109 11.20 16.86 -0.10
N LEU A 110 10.18 16.04 -0.38
CA LEU A 110 10.31 14.69 -0.93
C LEU A 110 9.99 14.67 -2.42
N THR A 111 10.68 13.82 -3.19
CA THR A 111 10.19 13.47 -4.52
C THR A 111 8.92 12.64 -4.38
N ARG A 112 8.09 12.59 -5.43
CA ARG A 112 6.92 11.71 -5.44
C ARG A 112 7.31 10.24 -5.22
N GLU A 113 8.46 9.81 -5.75
CA GLU A 113 9.02 8.48 -5.50
C GLU A 113 9.42 8.28 -4.03
N ASP A 114 10.12 9.24 -3.40
CA ASP A 114 10.46 9.20 -1.98
C ASP A 114 9.21 9.10 -1.11
N PHE A 115 8.17 9.91 -1.39
CA PHE A 115 6.89 9.88 -0.69
C PHE A 115 6.21 8.52 -0.84
N MET A 116 6.03 8.03 -2.08
CA MET A 116 5.45 6.72 -2.34
C MET A 116 6.24 5.62 -1.60
N ARG A 117 7.58 5.64 -1.68
CA ARG A 117 8.46 4.64 -1.05
C ARG A 117 8.44 4.65 0.48
N THR A 118 8.12 5.79 1.10
CA THR A 118 8.18 5.94 2.57
C THR A 118 6.83 6.01 3.27
N ARG A 119 5.74 6.28 2.54
CA ARG A 119 4.37 6.42 3.08
C ARG A 119 3.38 5.39 2.54
N LEU A 120 3.53 5.00 1.27
CA LEU A 120 2.61 4.10 0.56
C LEU A 120 3.20 2.72 0.28
N THR A 121 4.53 2.57 0.39
CA THR A 121 5.22 1.34 0.02
C THR A 121 5.57 0.52 1.25
N TYR A 122 4.92 -0.63 1.28
CA TYR A 122 5.28 -1.86 1.96
C TYR A 122 6.79 -2.16 1.87
N SER A 123 7.51 -1.87 2.97
CA SER A 123 8.97 -1.91 3.00
C SER A 123 9.50 -3.36 3.16
N PRO A 124 10.22 -3.92 2.18
CA PRO A 124 10.76 -5.27 2.28
C PRO A 124 12.07 -5.30 3.12
N ARG A 125 11.99 -4.89 4.39
CA ARG A 125 13.09 -5.08 5.35
C ARG A 125 13.06 -6.49 5.94
N GLY A 126 13.67 -7.44 5.24
CA GLY A 126 14.26 -8.63 5.87
C GLY A 126 13.77 -9.99 5.38
N ARG A 127 12.63 -10.10 4.70
CA ARG A 127 12.19 -11.33 4.03
C ARG A 127 11.67 -11.04 2.62
N ARG A 128 11.83 -12.01 1.72
CA ARG A 128 11.26 -11.92 0.37
C ARG A 128 9.74 -11.89 0.51
N VAL A 129 9.11 -10.95 -0.18
CA VAL A 129 7.67 -11.00 -0.40
C VAL A 129 7.46 -12.06 -1.48
N ASP A 130 7.24 -13.31 -1.08
CA ASP A 130 6.90 -14.36 -2.04
C ASP A 130 5.50 -14.09 -2.59
N GLU A 131 5.26 -14.28 -3.89
CA GLU A 131 3.95 -14.09 -4.55
C GLU A 131 2.82 -14.86 -3.85
N ALA A 132 3.16 -15.93 -3.14
CA ALA A 132 2.24 -16.71 -2.34
C ALA A 132 1.69 -15.97 -1.09
N MET A 133 2.26 -14.86 -0.62
CA MET A 133 1.75 -14.15 0.57
C MET A 133 0.59 -13.20 0.28
N LEU A 134 0.41 -12.73 -0.96
CA LEU A 134 -0.80 -12.02 -1.39
C LEU A 134 -1.92 -12.97 -1.89
N GLY A 135 -1.61 -14.27 -2.01
CA GLY A 135 -2.55 -15.32 -2.44
C GLY A 135 -2.61 -16.52 -1.50
N GLY A 136 -2.21 -16.33 -0.23
CA GLY A 136 -1.86 -17.39 0.73
C GLY A 136 -2.81 -17.58 1.89
N ILE A 137 -4.04 -17.07 1.80
CA ILE A 137 -5.09 -17.35 2.79
C ILE A 137 -5.65 -18.76 2.54
N SER A 138 -6.07 -19.44 3.61
CA SER A 138 -6.37 -20.88 3.63
C SER A 138 -7.28 -21.32 2.47
N ARG A 139 -6.84 -22.34 1.73
CA ARG A 139 -7.59 -22.93 0.60
C ARG A 139 -8.72 -23.88 1.02
N ASP A 140 -8.93 -24.09 2.31
CA ASP A 140 -10.05 -24.88 2.84
C ASP A 140 -11.33 -24.03 2.94
N VAL A 141 -11.78 -23.53 1.79
CA VAL A 141 -13.14 -23.01 1.63
C VAL A 141 -14.08 -24.20 1.51
N PRO A 142 -14.98 -24.47 2.48
CA PRO A 142 -16.09 -25.38 2.24
C PRO A 142 -16.89 -24.77 1.08
N ALA A 143 -17.25 -25.56 0.07
CA ALA A 143 -17.90 -25.08 -1.15
C ALA A 143 -19.24 -24.39 -0.87
N LEU A 144 -19.16 -23.10 -0.51
CA LEU A 144 -20.29 -22.23 -0.27
C LEU A 144 -20.87 -21.88 -1.62
N VAL A 145 -22.15 -22.20 -1.77
CA VAL A 145 -22.90 -21.95 -3.00
C VAL A 145 -22.73 -20.49 -3.37
N SER A 146 -22.28 -20.24 -4.61
CA SER A 146 -22.34 -18.92 -5.24
C SER A 146 -23.81 -18.49 -5.28
N SER A 147 -24.22 -17.79 -4.23
CA SER A 147 -25.56 -17.25 -4.10
C SER A 147 -25.62 -16.04 -5.01
N LYS A 148 -26.23 -16.21 -6.19
CA LYS A 148 -26.78 -15.09 -6.94
C LYS A 148 -27.53 -14.20 -5.95
N ALA A 149 -27.31 -12.88 -6.04
CA ALA A 149 -27.99 -11.91 -5.19
C ALA A 149 -29.48 -12.26 -5.12
N SER A 150 -30.03 -12.32 -3.91
CA SER A 150 -31.44 -12.67 -3.78
C SER A 150 -32.29 -11.53 -4.36
N VAL A 151 -33.48 -11.86 -4.88
CA VAL A 151 -34.41 -10.82 -5.37
C VAL A 151 -34.72 -9.77 -4.28
N SER A 152 -34.67 -10.19 -3.01
CA SER A 152 -34.72 -9.30 -1.84
C SER A 152 -33.52 -8.35 -1.71
N ASP A 153 -32.30 -8.77 -2.03
CA ASP A 153 -31.11 -7.91 -1.96
C ASP A 153 -31.13 -6.85 -3.06
N GLU A 154 -31.54 -7.21 -4.28
CA GLU A 154 -31.68 -6.27 -5.40
C GLU A 154 -32.77 -5.23 -5.10
N ALA A 155 -33.93 -5.67 -4.59
CA ALA A 155 -35.00 -4.77 -4.17
C ALA A 155 -34.58 -3.87 -2.99
N ALA A 156 -33.85 -4.40 -2.02
CA ALA A 156 -33.34 -3.61 -0.88
C ALA A 156 -32.25 -2.61 -1.31
N LEU A 157 -31.40 -2.96 -2.28
CA LEU A 157 -30.40 -2.06 -2.85
C LEU A 157 -31.06 -0.95 -3.68
N ALA A 158 -32.12 -1.25 -4.43
CA ALA A 158 -32.91 -0.25 -5.15
C ALA A 158 -33.67 0.69 -4.19
N ALA A 159 -34.22 0.16 -3.09
CA ALA A 159 -34.85 0.96 -2.05
C ALA A 159 -33.84 1.87 -1.32
N ALA A 160 -32.63 1.35 -1.04
CA ALA A 160 -31.50 2.12 -0.54
C ALA A 160 -31.11 3.24 -1.51
N GLN A 161 -30.93 2.92 -2.80
CA GLN A 161 -30.62 3.90 -3.85
C GLN A 161 -31.66 5.02 -3.90
N SER A 162 -32.96 4.69 -3.85
CA SER A 162 -34.04 5.69 -3.82
C SER A 162 -33.98 6.57 -2.57
N SER A 163 -33.72 5.98 -1.41
CA SER A 163 -33.67 6.70 -0.13
C SER A 163 -32.47 7.66 -0.08
N TYR A 164 -31.26 7.17 -0.38
CA TYR A 164 -30.03 7.95 -0.29
C TYR A 164 -29.85 8.92 -1.47
N ALA A 165 -30.52 8.70 -2.61
CA ALA A 165 -30.57 9.70 -3.69
C ALA A 165 -31.27 11.01 -3.27
N SER A 166 -32.15 10.98 -2.27
CA SER A 166 -32.79 12.18 -1.70
C SER A 166 -31.90 12.95 -0.70
N ILE A 167 -30.83 12.32 -0.21
CA ILE A 167 -29.90 12.90 0.76
C ILE A 167 -28.65 13.33 -0.01
N GLU A 168 -28.67 14.56 -0.54
CA GLU A 168 -27.58 15.06 -1.39
C GLU A 168 -26.23 15.13 -0.66
N ASN A 169 -26.26 15.50 0.63
CA ASN A 169 -25.11 15.69 1.49
C ASN A 169 -25.30 14.98 2.83
N PHE A 170 -24.27 14.26 3.28
CA PHE A 170 -24.22 13.58 4.58
C PHE A 170 -22.77 13.40 5.01
N SER A 171 -22.43 13.69 6.27
CA SER A 171 -21.09 13.44 6.79
C SER A 171 -21.13 13.13 8.28
N TRP A 172 -20.40 12.10 8.71
CA TRP A 172 -20.18 11.81 10.12
C TRP A 172 -19.30 12.86 10.83
N ARG A 173 -18.65 13.80 10.12
CA ARG A 173 -18.06 15.01 10.70
C ARG A 173 -19.13 15.95 11.29
N GLN A 174 -20.37 15.86 10.77
CA GLN A 174 -21.54 16.64 11.21
C GLN A 174 -22.69 15.66 11.48
N PRO A 175 -22.58 14.81 12.52
CA PRO A 175 -23.51 13.74 12.76
C PRO A 175 -24.89 14.29 13.18
N PRO A 176 -25.98 13.50 13.05
CA PRO A 176 -27.29 13.89 13.55
C PRO A 176 -27.30 14.24 15.04
N GLU A 177 -28.30 14.99 15.49
CA GLU A 177 -28.42 15.38 16.90
C GLU A 177 -28.42 14.15 17.84
N GLY A 178 -27.68 14.29 18.95
CA GLY A 178 -27.56 13.26 19.98
C GLY A 178 -26.46 12.22 19.74
N TYR A 179 -25.61 12.39 18.73
CA TYR A 179 -24.34 11.67 18.57
C TYR A 179 -23.15 12.52 19.04
N GLY A 180 -22.13 11.87 19.61
CA GLY A 180 -20.81 12.46 19.84
C GLY A 180 -19.94 12.51 18.57
N ASN A 181 -18.64 12.73 18.71
CA ASN A 181 -17.69 12.67 17.59
C ASN A 181 -17.58 11.23 17.04
N VAL A 182 -18.27 10.95 15.94
CA VAL A 182 -18.27 9.63 15.29
C VAL A 182 -16.98 9.34 14.52
N VAL A 183 -16.25 10.36 14.08
CA VAL A 183 -15.06 10.20 13.20
C VAL A 183 -13.76 10.08 14.01
N GLY A 184 -13.79 10.42 15.30
CA GLY A 184 -12.61 10.46 16.17
C GLY A 184 -11.68 11.64 15.86
N GLN A 185 -10.47 11.62 16.43
CA GLN A 185 -9.40 12.56 16.07
C GLN A 185 -8.75 12.17 14.74
N VAL A 186 -8.19 13.11 13.98
CA VAL A 186 -7.38 12.76 12.82
C VAL A 186 -6.04 12.21 13.30
N HIS A 187 -5.69 11.02 12.85
CA HIS A 187 -4.42 10.40 13.16
C HIS A 187 -3.31 10.91 12.23
N ASP A 188 -2.09 10.94 12.74
CA ASP A 188 -0.89 11.16 11.96
C ASP A 188 -0.05 9.86 12.02
N GLN A 189 0.16 9.21 10.87
CA GLN A 189 1.20 8.18 10.70
C GLN A 189 2.61 8.81 10.58
N GLU A 190 2.70 10.10 10.87
CA GLU A 190 3.89 10.93 10.94
C GLU A 190 4.81 10.82 9.72
N ASN A 191 6.12 10.85 9.97
CA ASN A 191 7.14 10.50 8.99
C ASN A 191 7.43 8.98 8.96
N MET A 192 6.43 8.17 9.30
CA MET A 192 6.59 6.74 9.54
C MET A 192 6.05 5.92 8.36
N CYS A 193 6.09 4.61 8.53
CA CYS A 193 5.93 3.60 7.48
C CYS A 193 4.49 3.49 6.92
N ALA A 194 4.25 2.47 6.09
CA ALA A 194 2.96 2.19 5.45
C ALA A 194 1.94 1.54 6.42
N SER A 195 1.66 2.21 7.55
CA SER A 195 0.77 1.74 8.63
C SER A 195 -0.70 2.16 8.49
N CYS A 196 -1.09 2.73 7.35
CA CYS A 196 -2.46 3.19 7.07
C CYS A 196 -3.54 2.13 7.35
N TRP A 197 -3.25 0.85 7.07
CA TRP A 197 -4.14 -0.27 7.33
C TRP A 197 -4.54 -0.37 8.81
N ALA A 198 -3.59 -0.18 9.73
CA ALA A 198 -3.82 -0.29 11.18
C ALA A 198 -4.61 0.92 11.72
N PHE A 199 -4.29 2.13 11.24
CA PHE A 199 -5.06 3.33 11.58
C PHE A 199 -6.51 3.23 11.11
N VAL A 200 -6.77 2.85 9.86
CA VAL A 200 -8.13 2.72 9.30
C VAL A 200 -8.91 1.58 9.95
N THR A 201 -8.23 0.49 10.33
CA THR A 201 -8.83 -0.62 11.11
C THR A 201 -9.32 -0.11 12.47
N ALA A 202 -8.46 0.57 13.23
CA ALA A 202 -8.81 1.15 14.52
C ALA A 202 -9.93 2.20 14.40
N ASP A 203 -9.80 3.12 13.44
CA ASP A 203 -10.79 4.17 13.17
C ASP A 203 -12.16 3.61 12.80
N SER A 204 -12.25 2.60 11.94
CA SER A 204 -13.54 2.04 11.54
C SER A 204 -14.21 1.30 12.70
N ILE A 205 -13.46 0.60 13.55
CA ILE A 205 -13.99 -0.02 14.78
C ILE A 205 -14.47 1.05 15.77
N ALA A 206 -13.66 2.09 16.02
CA ALA A 206 -13.99 3.19 16.92
C ALA A 206 -15.24 3.95 16.45
N SER A 207 -15.31 4.28 15.16
CA SER A 207 -16.46 4.95 14.54
C SER A 207 -17.72 4.08 14.62
N ARG A 208 -17.59 2.76 14.43
CA ARG A 208 -18.70 1.82 14.57
C ARG A 208 -19.25 1.79 16.00
N VAL A 209 -18.37 1.82 17.01
CA VAL A 209 -18.75 1.95 18.42
C VAL A 209 -19.44 3.29 18.70
N ALA A 210 -18.95 4.39 18.11
CA ALA A 210 -19.58 5.70 18.23
C ALA A 210 -21.02 5.70 17.69
N VAL A 211 -21.25 5.09 16.51
CA VAL A 211 -22.61 4.94 15.94
C VAL A 211 -23.52 4.09 16.83
N ILE A 212 -23.02 2.97 17.36
CA ILE A 212 -23.78 2.07 18.25
C ILE A 212 -24.18 2.77 19.56
N THR A 213 -23.23 3.46 20.18
CA THR A 213 -23.39 4.02 21.53
C THR A 213 -23.90 5.45 21.54
N LYS A 214 -23.88 6.13 20.39
CA LYS A 214 -24.06 7.57 20.18
C LYS A 214 -23.08 8.46 20.97
N LYS A 215 -21.95 7.91 21.41
CA LYS A 215 -20.88 8.64 22.11
C LYS A 215 -19.72 8.93 21.17
N ASP A 216 -18.71 9.63 21.67
CA ASP A 216 -17.45 9.83 20.97
C ASP A 216 -16.77 8.49 20.64
N ALA A 217 -16.12 8.44 19.49
CA ALA A 217 -15.30 7.31 19.07
C ALA A 217 -14.15 7.08 20.08
N PRO A 218 -14.02 5.87 20.66
CA PRO A 218 -12.97 5.58 21.63
C PRO A 218 -11.60 5.48 20.95
N GLU A 219 -10.55 5.97 21.60
CA GLU A 219 -9.18 5.76 21.12
C GLU A 219 -8.76 4.29 21.30
N LEU A 220 -8.50 3.61 20.18
CA LEU A 220 -8.08 2.21 20.13
C LEU A 220 -6.57 2.11 19.81
N SER A 221 -5.93 1.06 20.28
CA SER A 221 -4.47 0.93 20.15
C SER A 221 -4.05 0.49 18.75
N VAL A 222 -3.54 1.44 17.96
CA VAL A 222 -2.88 1.16 16.67
C VAL A 222 -1.56 0.41 16.92
N LYS A 223 -0.80 0.81 17.95
CA LYS A 223 0.37 0.07 18.46
C LYS A 223 0.10 -1.41 18.72
N GLN A 224 -1.09 -1.80 19.20
CA GLN A 224 -1.44 -3.22 19.33
C GLN A 224 -1.41 -3.94 17.98
N LEU A 225 -2.07 -3.39 16.95
CA LEU A 225 -2.07 -3.99 15.61
C LEU A 225 -0.63 -4.05 15.06
N MET A 226 0.12 -2.96 15.18
CA MET A 226 1.50 -2.86 14.71
C MET A 226 2.47 -3.82 15.41
N ALA A 227 2.29 -4.11 16.70
CA ALA A 227 3.18 -4.95 17.48
C ALA A 227 2.74 -6.43 17.60
N CYS A 228 1.44 -6.71 17.51
CA CYS A 228 0.87 -8.05 17.75
C CYS A 228 0.31 -8.77 16.52
N ASP A 229 -0.07 -8.06 15.45
CA ASP A 229 -0.61 -8.73 14.27
C ASP A 229 0.47 -9.59 13.61
N THR A 230 0.17 -10.88 13.44
CA THR A 230 1.08 -11.88 12.86
C THR A 230 0.69 -12.28 11.45
N VAL A 231 -0.49 -11.86 10.98
CA VAL A 231 -0.96 -12.05 9.60
C VAL A 231 -0.44 -10.88 8.76
N ASP A 232 -0.68 -9.67 9.25
CA ASP A 232 -0.10 -8.45 8.70
C ASP A 232 1.35 -8.25 9.18
N HIS A 233 2.07 -7.30 8.58
CA HIS A 233 3.52 -7.12 8.76
C HIS A 233 3.89 -5.68 9.15
N ALA A 234 3.03 -5.02 9.93
CA ALA A 234 3.27 -3.69 10.50
C ALA A 234 3.62 -2.66 9.42
N CYS A 235 4.85 -2.13 9.48
CA CYS A 235 5.42 -1.21 8.49
C CYS A 235 5.69 -1.81 7.10
N SER A 236 5.68 -3.14 6.98
CA SER A 236 6.15 -3.87 5.81
C SER A 236 5.02 -4.29 4.87
N THR A 237 3.80 -4.52 5.38
CA THR A 237 2.53 -4.63 4.64
C THR A 237 1.37 -4.78 5.61
N GLY A 238 0.15 -4.43 5.20
CA GLY A 238 -1.04 -4.94 5.87
C GLY A 238 -2.35 -4.61 5.15
N ASN A 239 -3.47 -5.20 5.58
CA ASN A 239 -4.78 -4.94 5.02
C ASN A 239 -5.87 -4.89 6.11
N MET A 240 -6.90 -4.04 5.95
CA MET A 240 -7.95 -3.90 6.96
C MET A 240 -8.83 -5.15 7.11
N TYR A 241 -9.01 -5.94 6.05
CA TYR A 241 -9.77 -7.19 6.12
C TYR A 241 -9.03 -8.25 6.95
N THR A 242 -7.72 -8.44 6.73
CA THR A 242 -6.89 -9.37 7.50
C THR A 242 -6.76 -8.92 8.96
N ALA A 243 -6.66 -7.61 9.21
CA ALA A 243 -6.69 -7.07 10.57
C ALA A 243 -8.02 -7.34 11.29
N TYR A 244 -9.17 -7.23 10.62
CA TYR A 244 -10.47 -7.62 11.21
C TYR A 244 -10.59 -9.12 11.48
N GLU A 245 -10.03 -9.97 10.62
CA GLU A 245 -9.92 -11.42 10.80
C GLU A 245 -9.04 -11.74 12.02
N TRP A 246 -7.81 -11.21 12.07
CA TRP A 246 -6.89 -11.38 13.20
C TRP A 246 -7.48 -10.91 14.52
N LEU A 247 -8.17 -9.76 14.55
CA LEU A 247 -8.86 -9.25 15.74
C LEU A 247 -10.06 -10.11 16.19
N GLY A 248 -10.71 -10.82 15.27
CA GLY A 248 -11.75 -11.81 15.59
C GLY A 248 -11.15 -13.05 16.26
N GLU A 249 -10.02 -13.54 15.75
CA GLU A 249 -9.34 -14.73 16.26
C GLU A 249 -8.54 -14.48 17.56
N ASN A 250 -7.95 -13.30 17.73
CA ASN A 250 -7.06 -12.95 18.84
C ASN A 250 -7.77 -12.17 19.97
N GLY A 251 -9.10 -12.23 20.03
CA GLY A 251 -9.91 -11.70 21.12
C GLY A 251 -10.15 -10.18 21.10
N GLY A 252 -9.60 -9.46 20.12
CA GLY A 252 -9.93 -8.07 19.84
C GLY A 252 -8.83 -7.04 20.13
N ILE A 253 -9.24 -5.77 20.18
CA ILE A 253 -8.40 -4.57 20.30
C ILE A 253 -8.60 -3.89 21.67
N SER A 254 -7.49 -3.48 22.29
CA SER A 254 -7.47 -2.68 23.53
C SER A 254 -7.69 -1.19 23.24
N THR A 255 -8.04 -0.42 24.28
CA THR A 255 -7.94 1.05 24.20
C THR A 255 -6.49 1.46 24.04
N ARG A 256 -6.22 2.63 23.43
CA ARG A 256 -4.87 3.19 23.36
C ARG A 256 -4.27 3.33 24.77
N ALA A 257 -5.02 3.97 25.68
CA ALA A 257 -4.59 4.25 27.04
C ALA A 257 -4.24 3.00 27.87
N ASP A 258 -4.90 1.86 27.64
CA ASP A 258 -4.59 0.62 28.38
C ASP A 258 -3.39 -0.14 27.80
N TYR A 259 -3.17 -0.04 26.48
CA TYR A 259 -2.00 -0.65 25.84
C TYR A 259 -0.72 0.16 26.09
N ASP A 260 -0.78 1.49 26.00
CA ASP A 260 0.36 2.40 26.20
C ASP A 260 0.92 2.36 27.64
N LYS A 261 0.12 1.95 28.63
CA LYS A 261 0.59 1.68 30.01
C LYS A 261 1.56 0.49 30.10
N VAL A 262 1.48 -0.45 29.16
CA VAL A 262 2.24 -1.71 29.16
C VAL A 262 3.32 -1.71 28.09
N VAL A 263 3.06 -1.09 26.94
CA VAL A 263 4.02 -0.89 25.85
C VAL A 263 4.27 0.61 25.69
N PRO A 264 5.12 1.20 26.56
CA PRO A 264 5.45 2.62 26.50
C PRO A 264 6.20 2.94 25.20
N GLY A 265 6.03 4.17 24.72
CA GLY A 265 6.60 4.66 23.46
C GLY A 265 5.64 5.68 22.86
N GLU A 266 6.16 6.81 22.38
CA GLU A 266 5.33 7.90 21.83
C GLU A 266 4.74 7.54 20.46
N ARG A 267 5.46 6.69 19.71
CA ARG A 267 5.13 6.27 18.34
C ARG A 267 4.33 4.97 18.29
N GLU A 268 3.41 4.88 17.33
CA GLU A 268 2.63 3.67 17.05
C GLU A 268 3.45 2.59 16.32
N ASP A 269 4.56 2.97 15.65
CA ASP A 269 5.43 2.09 14.86
C ASP A 269 6.76 1.73 15.57
N ASP A 270 6.85 1.98 16.87
CA ASP A 270 8.10 1.85 17.63
C ASP A 270 8.75 0.46 17.41
N PRO A 271 9.97 0.38 16.84
CA PRO A 271 10.62 -0.87 16.49
C PRO A 271 11.03 -1.70 17.73
N GLU A 272 10.99 -1.13 18.93
CA GLU A 272 11.23 -1.82 20.20
C GLU A 272 9.91 -2.25 20.88
N ALA A 273 8.74 -1.86 20.34
CA ALA A 273 7.44 -2.32 20.84
C ALA A 273 7.31 -3.85 20.71
N THR A 274 7.08 -4.51 21.83
CA THR A 274 6.83 -5.95 21.89
C THR A 274 5.36 -6.23 22.14
N CYS A 275 4.81 -7.28 21.53
CA CYS A 275 3.40 -7.60 21.65
C CYS A 275 2.96 -7.88 23.11
N ALA A 276 2.18 -6.98 23.68
CA ALA A 276 1.50 -7.20 24.95
C ALA A 276 0.11 -7.84 24.73
N ALA A 277 0.07 -9.09 24.26
CA ALA A 277 -1.17 -9.82 23.98
C ALA A 277 -2.11 -9.89 25.21
N HIS A 278 -1.55 -9.91 26.42
CA HIS A 278 -2.26 -10.01 27.70
C HIS A 278 -3.05 -8.75 28.10
N VAL A 279 -2.85 -7.60 27.44
CA VAL A 279 -3.64 -6.38 27.72
C VAL A 279 -5.10 -6.64 27.36
N THR A 280 -6.02 -6.35 28.28
CA THR A 280 -7.46 -6.58 28.13
C THR A 280 -8.02 -5.94 26.85
N LYS A 281 -8.79 -6.71 26.09
CA LYS A 281 -9.44 -6.25 24.86
C LYS A 281 -10.78 -5.60 25.20
N LYS A 282 -11.11 -4.51 24.51
CA LYS A 282 -12.33 -3.73 24.73
C LYS A 282 -13.39 -4.01 23.67
N TYR A 283 -12.98 -4.23 22.43
CA TYR A 283 -13.85 -4.57 21.30
C TYR A 283 -13.23 -5.69 20.45
N THR A 284 -14.04 -6.50 19.78
CA THR A 284 -13.59 -7.52 18.82
C THR A 284 -14.49 -7.53 17.57
N THR A 285 -13.98 -8.10 16.49
CA THR A 285 -14.60 -8.15 15.16
C THR A 285 -14.90 -9.58 14.73
N PRO A 286 -15.99 -10.20 15.22
CA PRO A 286 -16.34 -11.60 14.90
C PRO A 286 -16.72 -11.83 13.43
N ALA A 287 -16.86 -10.75 12.65
CA ALA A 287 -17.07 -10.75 11.21
C ALA A 287 -16.87 -9.34 10.65
N MET A 288 -16.84 -9.24 9.32
CA MET A 288 -16.84 -8.00 8.55
C MET A 288 -17.90 -8.07 7.44
N CYS A 289 -18.27 -6.91 6.90
CA CYS A 289 -19.23 -6.78 5.80
C CYS A 289 -18.53 -6.16 4.59
N ASP A 290 -18.26 -7.00 3.59
CA ASP A 290 -17.57 -6.62 2.36
C ASP A 290 -18.55 -6.08 1.32
N LEU A 291 -18.37 -4.84 0.86
CA LEU A 291 -19.20 -4.28 -0.20
C LEU A 291 -18.80 -4.86 -1.56
N LYS A 292 -19.80 -5.24 -2.34
CA LYS A 292 -19.59 -5.74 -3.71
C LYS A 292 -19.41 -4.56 -4.67
N GLN A 293 -18.38 -4.59 -5.51
CA GLN A 293 -18.21 -3.55 -6.56
C GLN A 293 -19.44 -3.47 -7.48
N THR A 294 -20.08 -4.61 -7.78
CA THR A 294 -21.30 -4.67 -8.59
C THR A 294 -22.51 -4.00 -7.94
N ALA A 295 -22.52 -3.83 -6.62
CA ALA A 295 -23.58 -3.09 -5.91
C ALA A 295 -23.35 -1.57 -5.90
N GLY A 296 -22.13 -1.12 -6.24
CA GLY A 296 -21.78 0.27 -6.50
C GLY A 296 -22.04 1.25 -5.35
N GLU A 297 -22.21 2.52 -5.71
CA GLU A 297 -22.38 3.61 -4.74
C GLU A 297 -23.56 3.44 -3.78
N PRO A 298 -24.75 2.92 -4.18
CA PRO A 298 -25.86 2.74 -3.26
C PRO A 298 -25.53 1.83 -2.06
N ALA A 299 -24.69 0.81 -2.25
CA ALA A 299 -24.25 -0.05 -1.14
C ALA A 299 -23.31 0.70 -0.18
N LEU A 300 -22.41 1.54 -0.70
CA LEU A 300 -21.52 2.36 0.12
C LEU A 300 -22.28 3.47 0.87
N MET A 301 -23.24 4.14 0.22
CA MET A 301 -24.13 5.10 0.90
C MET A 301 -24.96 4.41 1.99
N ALA A 302 -25.48 3.21 1.73
CA ALA A 302 -26.24 2.42 2.72
C ALA A 302 -25.38 1.97 3.90
N ALA A 303 -24.14 1.54 3.66
CA ALA A 303 -23.20 1.21 4.72
C ALA A 303 -22.88 2.45 5.57
N LEU A 304 -22.48 3.55 4.92
CA LEU A 304 -22.14 4.81 5.59
C LEU A 304 -23.28 5.32 6.49
N TYR A 305 -24.50 5.39 5.96
CA TYR A 305 -25.64 5.95 6.69
C TYR A 305 -26.09 5.06 7.87
N ASN A 306 -26.18 3.74 7.66
CA ASN A 306 -26.76 2.84 8.65
C ASN A 306 -25.74 2.27 9.64
N ARG A 307 -24.45 2.24 9.28
CA ARG A 307 -23.42 1.51 10.04
C ARG A 307 -22.28 2.41 10.52
N GLY A 308 -22.01 3.52 9.84
CA GLY A 308 -20.91 4.43 10.16
C GLY A 308 -19.85 4.47 9.06
N PRO A 309 -18.75 5.22 9.29
CA PRO A 309 -17.62 5.32 8.38
C PRO A 309 -17.09 3.96 7.88
N VAL A 310 -16.79 3.88 6.59
CA VAL A 310 -16.42 2.63 5.87
C VAL A 310 -14.95 2.69 5.47
N ALA A 311 -14.19 1.64 5.78
CA ALA A 311 -12.79 1.50 5.39
C ALA A 311 -12.70 1.18 3.88
N VAL A 312 -11.83 1.88 3.16
CA VAL A 312 -11.62 1.71 1.72
C VAL A 312 -10.14 1.67 1.35
N GLY A 313 -9.82 0.93 0.29
CA GLY A 313 -8.51 0.97 -0.34
C GLY A 313 -8.49 1.96 -1.51
N ILE A 314 -7.43 2.75 -1.65
CA ILE A 314 -7.26 3.73 -2.74
C ILE A 314 -5.83 3.78 -3.30
N ASN A 315 -5.70 4.28 -4.52
CA ASN A 315 -4.49 4.87 -5.07
C ASN A 315 -4.25 6.26 -4.43
N ALA A 316 -3.28 6.36 -3.52
CA ALA A 316 -2.93 7.61 -2.86
C ALA A 316 -1.81 8.40 -3.56
N ASN A 317 -1.38 8.03 -4.77
CA ASN A 317 -0.21 8.66 -5.41
C ASN A 317 -0.34 10.17 -5.65
N LEU A 318 -1.54 10.76 -5.61
CA LEU A 318 -1.77 12.21 -5.74
C LEU A 318 -1.81 12.94 -4.40
N LEU A 319 -1.86 12.23 -3.27
CA LEU A 319 -2.17 12.83 -1.96
C LEU A 319 -0.99 13.60 -1.35
N MET A 320 0.26 13.40 -1.80
CA MET A 320 1.46 14.04 -1.26
C MET A 320 1.32 15.55 -0.99
N GLN A 321 0.67 16.27 -1.90
CA GLN A 321 0.52 17.72 -1.86
C GLN A 321 -0.95 18.17 -1.92
N TYR A 322 -1.93 17.26 -1.82
CA TYR A 322 -3.35 17.65 -1.81
C TYR A 322 -3.62 18.65 -0.68
N SER A 323 -4.42 19.68 -0.98
CA SER A 323 -4.81 20.71 -0.01
C SER A 323 -6.33 20.82 0.11
N ASN A 324 -7.08 21.09 -0.97
CA ASN A 324 -8.54 21.16 -0.89
C ASN A 324 -9.20 20.89 -2.25
N GLY A 325 -10.53 20.82 -2.27
CA GLY A 325 -11.37 20.56 -3.44
C GLY A 325 -11.57 19.06 -3.71
N ILE A 326 -11.97 18.71 -4.93
CA ILE A 326 -12.37 17.34 -5.30
C ILE A 326 -11.42 16.78 -6.35
N ILE A 327 -10.73 15.68 -6.04
CA ILE A 327 -9.88 14.95 -6.99
C ILE A 327 -10.79 14.19 -7.96
N MET A 328 -10.60 14.40 -9.26
CA MET A 328 -11.43 13.80 -10.32
C MET A 328 -10.98 12.37 -10.66
N ALA A 329 -11.92 11.55 -11.14
CA ALA A 329 -11.66 10.17 -11.55
C ALA A 329 -10.60 10.08 -12.68
N ASP A 330 -10.58 11.07 -13.58
CA ASP A 330 -9.61 11.12 -14.69
C ASP A 330 -8.19 11.51 -14.24
N ASP A 331 -8.07 12.24 -13.12
CA ASP A 331 -6.77 12.54 -12.51
C ASP A 331 -6.26 11.35 -11.69
N CYS A 332 -7.17 10.60 -11.05
CA CYS A 332 -6.88 9.48 -10.17
C CYS A 332 -7.48 8.14 -10.65
N PRO A 333 -6.86 7.46 -11.62
CA PRO A 333 -7.23 6.08 -11.97
C PRO A 333 -6.77 5.08 -10.88
N PRO A 334 -7.29 3.83 -10.85
CA PRO A 334 -6.62 2.73 -10.15
C PRO A 334 -5.21 2.48 -10.71
N LEU A 335 -4.31 1.96 -9.88
CA LEU A 335 -2.90 1.70 -10.26
C LEU A 335 -2.69 0.49 -11.17
N GLY A 336 -3.67 -0.41 -11.24
CA GLY A 336 -3.54 -1.73 -11.84
C GLY A 336 -4.83 -2.53 -11.67
N GLU A 337 -4.68 -3.84 -11.49
CA GLU A 337 -5.80 -4.79 -11.33
C GLU A 337 -5.74 -5.43 -9.94
N GLY A 338 -6.88 -5.94 -9.46
CA GLY A 338 -7.02 -6.59 -8.16
C GLY A 338 -6.48 -5.73 -7.02
N ILE A 339 -5.82 -6.38 -6.06
CA ILE A 339 -5.20 -5.72 -4.90
C ILE A 339 -4.15 -4.67 -5.30
N TYR A 340 -3.51 -4.81 -6.48
CA TYR A 340 -2.51 -3.85 -6.98
C TYR A 340 -3.12 -2.57 -7.59
N SER A 341 -4.45 -2.44 -7.60
CA SER A 341 -5.14 -1.20 -7.98
C SER A 341 -5.02 -0.08 -6.94
N ILE A 342 -4.67 -0.42 -5.72
CA ILE A 342 -4.66 0.43 -4.52
C ILE A 342 -3.32 0.31 -3.78
N ASN A 343 -2.98 1.30 -2.97
CA ASN A 343 -1.75 1.31 -2.17
C ASN A 343 -1.85 2.08 -0.83
N HIS A 344 -3.06 2.43 -0.41
CA HIS A 344 -3.30 3.15 0.84
C HIS A 344 -4.71 2.84 1.34
N ALA A 345 -4.87 2.68 2.65
CA ALA A 345 -6.19 2.61 3.28
C ALA A 345 -6.64 4.02 3.70
N ALA A 346 -7.92 4.33 3.47
CA ALA A 346 -8.58 5.53 3.96
C ALA A 346 -9.96 5.18 4.53
N LEU A 347 -10.62 6.13 5.20
CA LEU A 347 -11.94 5.94 5.79
C LEU A 347 -12.94 6.90 5.14
N VAL A 348 -13.93 6.40 4.41
CA VAL A 348 -15.03 7.24 3.89
C VAL A 348 -15.92 7.62 5.08
N VAL A 349 -16.14 8.91 5.28
CA VAL A 349 -16.93 9.48 6.39
C VAL A 349 -18.23 10.14 5.93
N GLY A 350 -18.35 10.42 4.63
CA GLY A 350 -19.50 11.12 4.08
C GLY A 350 -19.53 11.16 2.55
N TRP A 351 -20.55 11.83 2.03
CA TRP A 351 -20.70 12.17 0.62
C TRP A 351 -21.35 13.54 0.49
N GLY A 352 -21.19 14.16 -0.67
CA GLY A 352 -21.88 15.40 -0.97
C GLY A 352 -22.00 15.71 -2.45
N VAL A 353 -22.42 16.95 -2.70
CA VAL A 353 -22.42 17.63 -3.99
C VAL A 353 -21.83 19.01 -3.76
N ASP A 354 -20.79 19.37 -4.50
CA ASP A 354 -20.28 20.74 -4.47
C ASP A 354 -21.34 21.68 -5.07
N ALA A 355 -21.84 22.62 -4.26
CA ALA A 355 -22.96 23.49 -4.62
C ALA A 355 -22.65 24.47 -5.77
N THR A 356 -21.37 24.68 -6.11
CA THR A 356 -20.95 25.61 -7.17
C THR A 356 -20.81 24.90 -8.52
N THR A 357 -20.28 23.69 -8.52
CA THR A 357 -19.92 22.91 -9.71
C THR A 357 -20.87 21.76 -10.02
N GLY A 358 -21.70 21.36 -9.06
CA GLY A 358 -22.55 20.16 -9.14
C GLY A 358 -21.76 18.84 -9.03
N ILE A 359 -20.46 18.88 -8.75
CA ILE A 359 -19.61 17.68 -8.70
C ILE A 359 -19.92 16.91 -7.41
N LYS A 360 -20.42 15.69 -7.58
CA LYS A 360 -20.62 14.73 -6.50
C LYS A 360 -19.27 14.28 -5.96
N TYR A 361 -19.16 14.14 -4.63
CA TYR A 361 -17.95 13.65 -3.98
C TYR A 361 -18.24 12.63 -2.88
N TRP A 362 -17.22 11.81 -2.59
CA TRP A 362 -17.00 11.12 -1.32
C TRP A 362 -16.09 11.99 -0.45
N GLU A 363 -16.34 12.03 0.85
CA GLU A 363 -15.48 12.65 1.85
C GLU A 363 -14.74 11.56 2.63
N LEU A 364 -13.42 11.67 2.71
CA LEU A 364 -12.55 10.66 3.30
C LEU A 364 -11.64 11.29 4.37
N LYS A 365 -11.53 10.61 5.51
CA LYS A 365 -10.50 10.84 6.53
C LYS A 365 -9.20 10.17 6.09
N ASN A 366 -8.08 10.86 6.30
CA ASN A 366 -6.75 10.32 6.08
C ASN A 366 -5.99 10.16 7.42
N SER A 367 -4.87 9.43 7.39
CA SER A 367 -3.97 9.21 8.53
C SER A 367 -2.70 10.07 8.44
N TYR A 368 -2.80 11.31 7.94
CA TYR A 368 -1.68 12.18 7.57
C TYR A 368 -1.52 13.44 8.44
N GLY A 369 -2.25 13.51 9.56
CA GLY A 369 -2.30 14.68 10.44
C GLY A 369 -3.28 15.76 9.96
N GLU A 370 -3.68 16.64 10.89
CA GLU A 370 -4.61 17.75 10.65
C GLU A 370 -3.99 18.88 9.82
N ASP A 371 -2.66 18.96 9.73
CA ASP A 371 -1.92 19.94 8.92
C ASP A 371 -1.88 19.59 7.41
N TRP A 372 -2.43 18.44 7.04
CA TRP A 372 -2.54 17.96 5.66
C TRP A 372 -3.99 18.03 5.15
N GLY A 373 -4.17 18.38 3.88
CA GLY A 373 -5.49 18.39 3.24
C GLY A 373 -6.46 19.42 3.83
N ASP A 374 -7.74 19.04 3.91
CA ASP A 374 -8.84 19.84 4.45
C ASP A 374 -9.06 19.40 5.91
N ASP A 375 -8.19 19.87 6.82
CA ASP A 375 -8.10 19.47 8.23
C ASP A 375 -7.96 17.95 8.44
N GLY A 376 -7.08 17.30 7.66
CA GLY A 376 -6.90 15.84 7.64
C GLY A 376 -7.80 15.07 6.67
N PHE A 377 -8.75 15.75 6.02
CA PHE A 377 -9.71 15.14 5.10
C PHE A 377 -9.39 15.46 3.63
N PHE A 378 -9.95 14.64 2.73
CA PHE A 378 -9.89 14.87 1.29
C PHE A 378 -11.17 14.41 0.61
N ARG A 379 -11.40 14.89 -0.61
CA ARG A 379 -12.60 14.54 -1.39
C ARG A 379 -12.24 13.90 -2.72
N LEU A 380 -12.86 12.77 -3.02
CA LEU A 380 -12.76 12.07 -4.29
C LEU A 380 -14.07 12.21 -5.07
N GLN A 381 -14.00 12.37 -6.39
CA GLN A 381 -15.18 12.43 -7.23
C GLN A 381 -16.03 11.16 -7.09
N ARG A 382 -17.34 11.35 -6.98
CA ARG A 382 -18.38 10.32 -6.91
C ARG A 382 -19.21 10.33 -8.19
N GLY A 383 -19.79 9.18 -8.54
CA GLY A 383 -20.65 8.97 -9.71
C GLY A 383 -19.94 8.53 -10.98
N LYS A 384 -18.63 8.25 -10.94
CA LYS A 384 -17.85 7.79 -12.10
C LYS A 384 -17.01 6.56 -11.74
N VAL A 385 -17.07 5.55 -12.61
CA VAL A 385 -16.32 4.29 -12.52
C VAL A 385 -15.69 3.96 -13.88
N ASN A 386 -14.73 3.04 -13.91
CA ASN A 386 -14.21 2.44 -15.14
C ASN A 386 -14.98 1.16 -15.50
N ASP A 387 -14.59 0.50 -16.59
CA ASP A 387 -15.19 -0.75 -17.11
C ASP A 387 -15.18 -1.93 -16.12
N ARG A 388 -14.42 -1.82 -15.02
CA ARG A 388 -14.30 -2.80 -13.95
C ARG A 388 -14.80 -2.28 -12.59
N LEU A 389 -15.61 -1.21 -12.60
CA LEU A 389 -16.31 -0.69 -11.41
C LEU A 389 -15.40 -0.21 -10.26
N PHE A 390 -14.16 0.18 -10.53
CA PHE A 390 -13.18 0.58 -9.49
C PHE A 390 -13.50 1.92 -8.80
N GLY A 391 -14.17 2.85 -9.48
CA GLY A 391 -14.37 4.22 -9.00
C GLY A 391 -13.08 5.07 -8.99
N THR A 392 -13.22 6.33 -8.57
CA THR A 392 -12.09 7.27 -8.39
C THR A 392 -11.03 6.68 -7.45
N CYS A 393 -9.77 6.75 -7.85
CA CYS A 393 -8.63 6.14 -7.16
C CYS A 393 -8.76 4.63 -6.86
N GLY A 394 -9.71 3.90 -7.43
CA GLY A 394 -9.96 2.51 -7.05
C GLY A 394 -10.82 2.31 -5.80
N LEU A 395 -11.46 3.36 -5.25
CA LEU A 395 -12.08 3.31 -3.91
C LEU A 395 -13.15 2.22 -3.70
N LEU A 396 -13.78 1.72 -4.77
CA LEU A 396 -14.84 0.71 -4.66
C LEU A 396 -14.28 -0.72 -4.66
N PHE A 397 -13.01 -0.92 -5.03
CA PHE A 397 -12.40 -2.25 -5.11
C PHE A 397 -12.36 -2.96 -3.76
N GLU A 398 -11.89 -2.24 -2.73
CA GLU A 398 -11.96 -2.67 -1.35
C GLU A 398 -12.74 -1.63 -0.56
N SER A 399 -13.84 -2.08 0.02
CA SER A 399 -14.79 -1.28 0.77
C SER A 399 -15.45 -2.20 1.81
N VAL A 400 -15.17 -1.96 3.09
CA VAL A 400 -15.55 -2.87 4.18
C VAL A 400 -15.85 -2.11 5.46
N PHE A 401 -16.78 -2.63 6.24
CA PHE A 401 -16.98 -2.20 7.63
C PHE A 401 -17.00 -3.40 8.58
N PRO A 402 -16.46 -3.27 9.80
CA PRO A 402 -16.45 -4.34 10.78
C PRO A 402 -17.83 -4.51 11.43
N ILE A 403 -18.16 -5.75 11.79
CA ILE A 403 -19.16 -6.02 12.83
C ILE A 403 -18.41 -5.96 14.16
N VAL A 404 -18.83 -5.08 15.07
CA VAL A 404 -18.11 -4.85 16.34
C VAL A 404 -18.98 -5.26 17.53
N VAL A 405 -18.38 -5.99 18.47
CA VAL A 405 -18.99 -6.35 19.77
C VAL A 405 -17.97 -6.19 20.90
N GLU A 406 -18.44 -6.11 22.15
CA GLU A 406 -17.55 -6.30 23.31
C GLU A 406 -17.22 -7.79 23.49
N PRO A 407 -15.99 -8.17 23.90
CA PRO A 407 -15.62 -9.57 24.10
C PRO A 407 -16.59 -10.32 25.03
N GLY A 408 -17.03 -11.51 24.59
CA GLY A 408 -18.01 -12.33 25.32
C GLY A 408 -19.48 -11.90 25.16
N SER A 409 -19.79 -10.79 24.48
CA SER A 409 -21.17 -10.38 24.20
C SER A 409 -21.78 -11.15 23.02
N ALA A 410 -23.08 -11.42 23.10
CA ALA A 410 -23.82 -12.02 21.98
C ALA A 410 -24.02 -11.00 20.83
N PRO A 411 -24.03 -11.46 19.56
CA PRO A 411 -24.34 -10.60 18.41
C PRO A 411 -25.75 -9.98 18.52
N THR A 412 -25.86 -8.67 18.34
CA THR A 412 -27.13 -7.93 18.32
C THR A 412 -27.70 -7.82 16.90
N ALA A 413 -28.92 -7.28 16.73
CA ALA A 413 -29.51 -7.03 15.41
C ALA A 413 -28.66 -6.07 14.53
N ASP A 414 -27.81 -5.24 15.15
CA ASP A 414 -26.89 -4.33 14.47
C ASP A 414 -25.64 -5.06 13.89
N THR A 415 -25.52 -6.38 14.11
CA THR A 415 -24.48 -7.24 13.50
C THR A 415 -24.85 -7.79 12.10
N SER A 416 -25.88 -7.21 11.48
CA SER A 416 -26.35 -7.51 10.13
C SER A 416 -25.65 -6.63 9.09
N CYS A 417 -25.17 -7.23 8.00
CA CYS A 417 -24.60 -6.49 6.88
C CYS A 417 -25.69 -5.72 6.11
N THR A 418 -25.31 -4.68 5.37
CA THR A 418 -26.24 -3.83 4.59
C THR A 418 -26.50 -4.42 3.20
N PRO A 419 -27.60 -4.04 2.51
CA PRO A 419 -27.86 -4.44 1.13
C PRO A 419 -26.65 -4.17 0.23
N GLY A 420 -26.34 -5.12 -0.67
CA GLY A 420 -25.17 -5.03 -1.54
C GLY A 420 -23.84 -5.47 -0.92
N SER A 421 -23.82 -6.00 0.31
CA SER A 421 -22.61 -6.49 0.98
C SER A 421 -22.69 -7.97 1.40
N VAL A 422 -21.53 -8.59 1.59
CA VAL A 422 -21.37 -10.01 1.96
C VAL A 422 -20.74 -10.10 3.34
N LYS A 423 -21.37 -10.84 4.26
CA LYS A 423 -20.80 -11.12 5.58
C LYS A 423 -19.67 -12.13 5.45
N LYS A 424 -18.48 -11.79 5.97
CA LYS A 424 -17.27 -12.63 5.92
C LYS A 424 -16.62 -12.71 7.30
N THR A 425 -15.92 -13.79 7.57
CA THR A 425 -15.01 -13.93 8.72
C THR A 425 -13.55 -13.90 8.31
N SER A 426 -13.26 -14.11 7.02
CA SER A 426 -11.92 -14.11 6.43
C SER A 426 -11.86 -13.34 5.11
N TYR A 427 -10.67 -12.92 4.70
CA TYR A 427 -10.48 -12.20 3.44
C TYR A 427 -10.50 -13.13 2.21
N TYR A 428 -11.42 -12.82 1.28
CA TYR A 428 -11.46 -13.34 -0.09
C TYR A 428 -12.32 -12.40 -0.96
N ARG A 429 -12.11 -12.34 -2.28
CA ARG A 429 -12.99 -11.63 -3.22
C ARG A 429 -13.35 -12.51 -4.42
N GLU A 430 -14.62 -12.52 -4.78
CA GLU A 430 -15.15 -13.24 -5.95
C GLU A 430 -15.27 -12.29 -7.15
N GLU A 431 -14.72 -12.67 -8.30
CA GLU A 431 -14.74 -11.87 -9.56
C GLU A 431 -16.16 -11.52 -10.01
N ALA A 432 -17.14 -12.37 -9.73
CA ALA A 432 -18.55 -12.14 -10.09
C ALA A 432 -19.19 -10.96 -9.34
N ASP A 433 -18.77 -10.72 -8.10
CA ASP A 433 -19.19 -9.57 -7.29
C ASP A 433 -18.22 -8.38 -7.43
N ASN A 434 -16.99 -8.66 -7.87
CA ASN A 434 -15.84 -7.75 -7.85
C ASN A 434 -15.03 -7.84 -9.15
N PRO A 435 -15.50 -7.21 -10.24
CA PRO A 435 -14.85 -7.32 -11.54
C PRO A 435 -13.44 -6.73 -11.52
N GLY A 436 -12.48 -7.47 -12.08
CA GLY A 436 -11.08 -7.07 -12.09
C GLY A 436 -10.32 -7.39 -10.81
N VAL A 437 -10.82 -8.27 -9.93
CA VAL A 437 -9.97 -9.02 -8.99
C VAL A 437 -8.92 -9.83 -9.76
N GLY A 438 -9.34 -10.36 -10.92
CA GLY A 438 -8.52 -11.10 -11.85
C GLY A 438 -8.94 -12.56 -11.90
N SER A 439 -9.34 -13.05 -13.07
CA SER A 439 -9.34 -14.50 -13.30
C SER A 439 -7.89 -14.97 -13.35
N ASP A 440 -7.49 -15.85 -12.44
CA ASP A 440 -6.16 -16.46 -12.41
C ASP A 440 -5.93 -17.37 -13.64
N ARG A 441 -5.67 -16.73 -14.78
CA ARG A 441 -5.31 -17.35 -16.06
C ARG A 441 -3.79 -17.56 -16.12
N THR A 442 -3.26 -18.42 -15.27
CA THR A 442 -2.87 -19.79 -15.67
C THR A 442 -1.96 -20.41 -14.62
N ASP A 443 -2.40 -21.51 -14.01
CA ASP A 443 -1.50 -22.68 -13.95
C ASP A 443 -2.21 -24.04 -14.00
N THR A 444 -2.39 -24.56 -15.21
CA THR A 444 -2.77 -25.96 -15.42
C THR A 444 -1.62 -26.96 -15.18
N LYS A 445 -0.41 -26.53 -14.78
CA LYS A 445 0.71 -27.41 -14.39
C LYS A 445 0.74 -27.72 -12.88
N THR A 446 0.32 -26.84 -11.98
CA THR A 446 0.26 -27.12 -10.52
C THR A 446 -0.71 -28.24 -10.17
N LYS A 447 -1.70 -28.53 -11.02
CA LYS A 447 -2.52 -29.76 -10.94
C LYS A 447 -1.69 -31.06 -10.96
N LYS A 448 -0.42 -31.06 -11.39
CA LYS A 448 0.49 -32.22 -11.33
C LYS A 448 1.53 -32.18 -10.20
N LEU A 449 1.67 -31.09 -9.45
CA LEU A 449 2.52 -31.07 -8.24
C LEU A 449 1.74 -31.56 -7.01
N GLY A 450 0.50 -31.10 -6.83
CA GLY A 450 -0.33 -31.40 -5.66
C GLY A 450 -0.75 -32.86 -5.47
N GLU A 451 -0.37 -33.77 -6.37
CA GLU A 451 -0.66 -35.20 -6.29
C GLU A 451 0.53 -36.02 -5.77
N LYS A 452 1.78 -35.52 -5.89
CA LYS A 452 2.97 -36.23 -5.39
C LYS A 452 3.27 -35.98 -3.91
N ASP A 453 3.00 -34.77 -3.41
CA ASP A 453 3.31 -34.44 -2.01
C ASP A 453 2.28 -35.02 -1.01
N LYS A 454 1.06 -35.36 -1.47
CA LYS A 454 0.05 -36.04 -0.65
C LYS A 454 0.47 -37.44 -0.15
N LEU A 455 1.42 -38.09 -0.82
CA LEU A 455 1.93 -39.40 -0.42
C LEU A 455 3.09 -39.34 0.59
N ARG A 456 3.66 -38.16 0.87
CA ARG A 456 4.86 -38.04 1.74
C ARG A 456 4.57 -37.56 3.17
N ASN A 457 3.50 -36.79 3.38
CA ASN A 457 3.18 -36.21 4.69
C ASN A 457 2.25 -37.09 5.57
N SER A 458 1.69 -38.18 5.05
CA SER A 458 0.83 -39.11 5.82
C SER A 458 1.62 -40.03 6.78
N ALA A 459 2.96 -40.10 6.65
CA ALA A 459 3.78 -41.06 7.39
C ALA A 459 4.36 -40.55 8.72
N ASN A 460 4.45 -39.23 8.93
CA ASN A 460 5.23 -38.64 10.04
C ASN A 460 4.36 -37.99 11.14
N GLY A 461 3.03 -37.93 10.98
CA GLY A 461 2.13 -37.25 11.93
C GLY A 461 1.62 -38.09 13.12
N ALA A 462 2.08 -39.33 13.28
CA ALA A 462 1.48 -40.31 14.20
C ALA A 462 2.31 -40.64 15.46
N ALA A 463 3.46 -39.99 15.67
CA ALA A 463 4.40 -40.34 16.75
C ALA A 463 4.37 -39.40 17.97
N ASP A 464 4.11 -38.10 17.80
CA ASP A 464 4.41 -37.07 18.82
C ASP A 464 3.21 -36.59 19.67
N PHE A 465 2.10 -37.34 19.74
CA PHE A 465 0.92 -36.96 20.55
C PHE A 465 0.54 -37.95 21.66
N ARG A 466 1.53 -38.62 22.28
CA ARG A 466 1.34 -39.45 23.49
C ARG A 466 2.52 -39.42 24.46
N LEU A 467 2.78 -38.28 25.12
CA LEU A 467 3.57 -38.22 26.37
C LEU A 467 3.47 -36.83 27.06
N SER A 468 2.26 -36.45 27.50
CA SER A 468 2.05 -35.21 28.27
C SER A 468 0.90 -35.30 29.32
N GLN A 469 0.65 -36.51 29.85
CA GLN A 469 -0.12 -36.71 31.09
C GLN A 469 0.55 -37.80 31.93
N LEU A 470 0.46 -37.67 33.26
CA LEU A 470 1.24 -38.36 34.30
C LEU A 470 2.71 -37.87 34.38
N GLY A 471 3.22 -37.37 35.51
CA GLY A 471 2.60 -37.07 36.80
C GLY A 471 3.59 -36.31 37.71
N ALA A 472 3.10 -35.60 38.73
CA ALA A 472 3.94 -34.85 39.67
C ALA A 472 4.46 -35.73 40.82
N THR A 473 5.69 -35.51 41.31
CA THR A 473 6.03 -35.39 42.75
C THR A 473 7.53 -35.11 43.03
N SER A 474 7.75 -34.14 43.93
CA SER A 474 8.80 -34.03 44.96
C SER A 474 10.32 -34.18 44.68
N GLN A 475 11.02 -33.08 45.01
CA GLN A 475 12.18 -32.99 45.93
C GLN A 475 13.60 -33.48 45.58
N SER A 476 14.52 -32.53 45.77
CA SER A 476 15.89 -32.67 46.32
C SER A 476 17.01 -33.21 45.43
N GLY A 477 18.24 -32.73 45.69
CA GLY A 477 19.48 -33.21 45.06
C GLY A 477 20.38 -32.06 44.59
N SER A 478 21.50 -31.85 45.27
CA SER A 478 22.52 -30.86 44.93
C SER A 478 23.68 -31.46 44.09
N THR A 479 24.71 -30.62 43.85
CA THR A 479 26.14 -30.98 43.74
C THR A 479 26.70 -31.65 42.46
N THR A 480 27.23 -30.78 41.56
CA THR A 480 28.66 -30.69 41.10
C THR A 480 29.44 -31.85 40.43
N TYR A 481 30.34 -31.46 39.50
CA TYR A 481 31.56 -32.15 38.98
C TYR A 481 31.34 -33.39 38.06
N ALA A 482 32.19 -33.72 37.06
CA ALA A 482 33.40 -33.07 36.49
C ALA A 482 33.70 -33.52 35.02
N ALA A 483 34.59 -32.75 34.38
CA ALA A 483 35.39 -32.93 33.15
C ALA A 483 35.63 -34.33 32.52
N SER A 484 35.78 -34.33 31.17
CA SER A 484 36.98 -34.77 30.39
C SER A 484 36.66 -34.79 28.86
N ILE A 485 37.54 -34.60 27.86
CA ILE A 485 38.83 -33.92 27.55
C ILE A 485 39.29 -34.46 26.16
N VAL A 486 40.04 -33.69 25.35
CA VAL A 486 40.55 -33.97 23.95
C VAL A 486 39.46 -33.95 22.85
N GLY A 487 39.61 -33.35 21.65
CA GLY A 487 40.70 -32.70 20.89
C GLY A 487 40.62 -33.16 19.41
N ALA A 488 41.00 -32.45 18.34
CA ALA A 488 41.64 -31.14 18.17
C ALA A 488 41.33 -30.51 16.78
N PHE A 489 41.68 -29.22 16.62
CA PHE A 489 42.22 -28.47 15.46
C PHE A 489 42.56 -29.24 14.15
N ALA A 490 42.63 -28.64 12.94
CA ALA A 490 42.88 -27.23 12.56
C ALA A 490 42.32 -26.82 11.16
N MET A 491 42.51 -25.55 10.78
CA MET A 491 42.22 -24.99 9.44
C MET A 491 43.44 -24.98 8.47
N PHE A 492 43.14 -24.66 7.20
CA PHE A 492 43.90 -23.80 6.25
C PHE A 492 44.77 -24.37 5.09
N VAL A 493 44.74 -23.59 3.99
CA VAL A 493 45.69 -23.44 2.84
C VAL A 493 45.47 -24.23 1.52
N PHE A 494 44.81 -23.56 0.55
CA PHE A 494 45.34 -23.09 -0.77
C PHE A 494 46.33 -23.94 -1.62
N VAL A 495 46.04 -24.10 -2.93
CA VAL A 495 46.85 -23.68 -4.12
C VAL A 495 46.32 -24.35 -5.42
N ALA A 496 46.44 -23.65 -6.57
CA ALA A 496 45.97 -24.07 -7.90
C ALA A 496 47.12 -24.36 -8.90
N SER A 497 46.84 -25.12 -9.99
CA SER A 497 47.62 -25.22 -11.26
C SER A 497 47.03 -26.29 -12.22
N VAL A 498 47.16 -26.32 -13.56
CA VAL A 498 47.62 -25.38 -14.64
C VAL A 498 47.32 -26.00 -16.05
N ALA A 499 47.09 -25.18 -17.11
CA ALA A 499 47.23 -25.46 -18.58
C ALA A 499 46.38 -26.60 -19.25
N VAL A 500 46.12 -26.73 -20.58
CA VAL A 500 46.20 -25.97 -21.87
C VAL A 500 45.37 -26.81 -22.91
N GLY A 501 44.78 -26.36 -24.03
CA GLY A 501 44.69 -25.07 -24.74
C GLY A 501 44.15 -25.28 -26.19
N ALA A 502 44.81 -24.71 -27.22
CA ALA A 502 44.62 -24.90 -28.68
C ALA A 502 43.38 -24.30 -29.40
N VAL A 503 43.66 -23.29 -30.23
CA VAL A 503 42.78 -22.62 -31.22
C VAL A 503 42.91 -23.29 -32.60
N ARG A 504 41.83 -23.39 -33.40
CA ARG A 504 41.87 -23.20 -34.87
C ARG A 504 40.54 -22.69 -35.46
N TYR A 505 40.66 -21.72 -36.36
CA TYR A 505 39.64 -21.27 -37.32
C TYR A 505 39.45 -22.31 -38.44
N ASN A 506 38.25 -22.37 -39.05
CA ASN A 506 38.16 -22.45 -40.51
C ASN A 506 36.83 -21.91 -41.06
N THR A 507 36.83 -21.51 -42.33
CA THR A 507 35.76 -20.77 -43.03
C THR A 507 35.25 -21.52 -44.29
N ILE A 508 34.09 -21.08 -44.82
CA ILE A 508 33.53 -21.31 -46.18
C ILE A 508 32.75 -22.63 -46.43
N GLY A 509 31.61 -22.49 -47.15
CA GLY A 509 30.78 -23.59 -47.70
C GLY A 509 29.28 -23.39 -47.44
N ALA A 510 28.53 -22.49 -48.10
CA ALA A 510 28.14 -22.41 -49.52
C ALA A 510 26.85 -23.21 -49.90
N HIS A 511 25.83 -22.44 -50.29
CA HIS A 511 24.77 -22.70 -51.29
C HIS A 511 23.55 -23.64 -51.08
N ALA A 512 22.42 -23.03 -51.46
CA ALA A 512 21.30 -23.55 -52.28
C ALA A 512 20.10 -24.22 -51.60
N GLY A 513 18.91 -23.64 -51.85
CA GLY A 513 17.61 -24.06 -51.33
C GLY A 513 16.45 -23.10 -51.69
N GLU A 514 16.47 -22.54 -52.90
CA GLU A 514 15.26 -21.95 -53.56
C GLU A 514 14.21 -23.06 -53.78
N ARG A 515 12.88 -22.84 -53.95
CA ARG A 515 12.09 -21.63 -54.20
C ARG A 515 10.59 -21.85 -53.90
N ASP A 516 9.92 -20.77 -53.49
CA ASP A 516 8.63 -20.22 -53.93
C ASP A 516 7.54 -21.07 -54.63
N GLY A 517 6.30 -20.78 -54.23
CA GLY A 517 5.14 -20.70 -55.13
C GLY A 517 3.77 -20.74 -54.42
N LEU A 518 2.74 -19.96 -54.81
CA LEU A 518 2.69 -18.80 -55.70
C LEU A 518 1.27 -18.16 -55.64
N LEU A 519 1.15 -16.81 -55.57
CA LEU A 519 0.08 -15.97 -56.16
C LEU A 519 -1.42 -16.24 -55.80
N ALA A 520 -2.41 -15.37 -56.08
CA ALA A 520 -2.46 -14.02 -56.68
C ALA A 520 -3.62 -13.19 -56.08
N ALA A 521 -3.58 -11.87 -56.30
CA ALA A 521 -4.69 -10.94 -56.05
C ALA A 521 -5.38 -10.49 -57.35
N GLY A 522 -6.55 -9.87 -57.20
CA GLY A 522 -7.39 -9.26 -58.26
C GLY A 522 -8.87 -9.46 -57.90
N VAL A 523 -9.74 -8.45 -57.90
CA VAL A 523 -9.67 -7.07 -58.44
C VAL A 523 -10.11 -6.07 -57.37
#